data_AF-A0A7W6FST9-F1
#
_entry.id   AF-A0A7W6FST9-F1
#
_cell.length_a   1.000
_cell.length_b   1.000
_cell.length_c   1.000
_cell.angle_alpha   90.00
_cell.angle_beta   90.00
_cell.angle_gamma   90.00
#
_symmetry.space_group_name_H-M   'P 1'
#
loop_
_entity.id
_entity.type
_entity.pdbx_description
1 polymer ?
#
loop_
_entity_poly.entity_id
_entity_poly.type
_entity_poly.pdbx_seq_one_letter_code
_entity_poly.pdbx_strand_id
1 'polypeptide(L)'
;MSDDFTKGITLIIDEMKSPKARSQMLASFAREEIAITKSKNEAAIGRTIRKPRITVDGRRDAPLGTVKPDGTIVAEFNYETAAVRWILRQLELESPRLTGTYRESHSVYADGRLIQIGSGGDIPDAIEYVLASDVPYATKLDPKDGLPARSKQAPKGVYQAIAAVAATRFDGEADVFFTWRDVPMAKGGSHRNPAIVVRPNGRPGEV
;
A
#
# COMPACT_ATOMS: atom_id res chain seq x y z
N MET A 1 18.83 30.94 -50.73
CA MET A 1 17.61 30.29 -50.20
C MET A 1 17.87 29.24 -49.12
N SER A 2 19.09 29.11 -48.56
CA SER A 2 19.41 28.13 -47.50
C SER A 2 19.50 28.72 -46.09
N ASP A 3 19.75 30.03 -45.96
CA ASP A 3 20.10 30.65 -44.67
C ASP A 3 18.87 30.93 -43.77
N ASP A 4 17.76 31.39 -44.36
CA ASP A 4 16.52 31.68 -43.61
C ASP A 4 15.83 30.41 -43.10
N PHE A 5 15.88 29.32 -43.88
CA PHE A 5 15.35 28.02 -43.45
C PHE A 5 16.16 27.43 -42.29
N THR A 6 17.49 27.53 -42.35
CA THR A 6 18.38 27.07 -41.27
C THR A 6 18.17 27.87 -39.99
N LYS A 7 18.00 29.19 -40.07
CA LYS A 7 17.65 30.04 -38.93
C LYS A 7 16.28 29.68 -38.34
N GLY A 8 15.28 29.44 -39.19
CA GLY A 8 13.95 29.00 -38.75
C GLY A 8 13.98 27.69 -37.98
N ILE A 9 14.70 26.69 -38.48
CA ILE A 9 14.89 25.40 -37.78
C ILE A 9 15.61 25.58 -36.45
N THR A 10 16.66 26.40 -36.41
CA THR A 10 17.44 26.62 -35.19
C THR A 10 16.59 27.26 -34.10
N LEU A 11 15.76 28.26 -34.45
CA LEU A 11 14.86 28.91 -33.51
C LEU A 11 13.84 27.94 -32.90
N ILE A 12 13.25 27.07 -33.73
CA ILE A 12 12.29 26.05 -33.27
C ILE A 12 12.98 25.04 -32.35
N ILE A 13 14.18 24.59 -32.70
CA ILE A 13 14.95 23.66 -31.87
C ILE A 13 15.30 24.28 -30.51
N ASP A 14 15.73 25.53 -30.48
CA ASP A 14 16.06 26.23 -29.24
C ASP A 14 14.83 26.47 -28.36
N GLU A 15 13.68 26.77 -28.96
CA GLU A 15 12.41 26.88 -28.25
C GLU A 15 11.98 25.54 -27.64
N MET A 16 12.11 24.43 -28.39
CA MET A 16 11.84 23.08 -27.88
C MET A 16 12.81 22.63 -26.79
N LYS A 17 14.06 23.11 -26.82
CA LYS A 17 15.08 22.84 -25.78
C LYS A 17 14.99 23.78 -24.58
N SER A 18 14.14 24.80 -24.67
CA SER A 18 13.99 25.78 -23.59
C SER A 18 13.65 25.08 -22.26
N PRO A 19 14.13 25.61 -21.11
CA PRO A 19 13.80 25.06 -19.79
C PRO A 19 12.30 24.83 -19.58
N LYS A 20 11.47 25.76 -20.09
CA LYS A 20 10.02 25.69 -20.00
C LYS A 20 9.45 24.54 -20.84
N ALA A 21 9.90 24.40 -22.08
CA ALA A 21 9.47 23.30 -22.95
C ALA A 21 9.85 21.94 -22.37
N ARG A 22 11.07 21.80 -21.82
CA ARG A 22 11.52 20.56 -21.16
C ARG A 22 10.67 20.21 -19.94
N SER A 23 10.40 21.19 -19.07
CA SER A 23 9.51 21.01 -17.91
C SER A 23 8.09 20.58 -18.32
N GLN A 24 7.52 21.22 -19.34
CA GLN A 24 6.19 20.87 -19.87
C GLN A 24 6.14 19.48 -20.51
N MET A 25 7.20 19.11 -21.23
CA MET A 25 7.35 17.79 -21.83
C MET A 25 7.40 16.71 -20.75
N LEU A 26 8.23 16.90 -19.72
CA LEU A 26 8.34 15.99 -18.58
C LEU A 26 6.99 15.83 -17.84
N ALA A 27 6.29 16.94 -17.58
CA ALA A 27 4.99 16.90 -16.91
C ALA A 27 3.91 16.21 -17.76
N SER A 28 3.94 16.38 -19.08
CA SER A 28 3.00 15.73 -20.01
C SER A 28 3.25 14.23 -20.09
N PHE A 29 4.52 13.85 -20.28
CA PHE A 29 4.96 12.46 -20.28
C PHE A 29 4.59 11.75 -18.97
N ALA A 30 4.87 12.36 -17.82
CA ALA A 30 4.51 11.79 -16.53
C ALA A 30 3.00 11.58 -16.37
N ARG A 31 2.16 12.52 -16.83
CA ARG A 31 0.70 12.39 -16.78
C ARG A 31 0.22 11.20 -17.60
N GLU A 32 0.78 11.00 -18.78
CA GLU A 32 0.48 9.89 -19.66
C GLU A 32 0.92 8.56 -19.04
N GLU A 33 2.16 8.46 -18.59
CA GLU A 33 2.69 7.24 -17.96
C GLU A 33 1.93 6.85 -16.68
N ILE A 34 1.55 7.83 -15.86
CA ILE A 34 0.70 7.59 -14.68
C ILE A 34 -0.65 7.01 -15.09
N ALA A 35 -1.27 7.55 -16.15
CA ALA A 35 -2.57 7.08 -16.64
C ALA A 35 -2.47 5.67 -17.25
N ILE A 36 -1.43 5.42 -18.05
CA ILE A 36 -1.15 4.10 -18.64
C ILE A 36 -0.90 3.07 -17.54
N THR A 37 0.00 3.36 -16.61
CA THR A 37 0.33 2.49 -15.47
C THR A 37 -0.92 2.21 -14.64
N LYS A 38 -1.72 3.24 -14.35
CA LYS A 38 -3.00 3.08 -13.66
C LYS A 38 -3.93 2.13 -14.43
N SER A 39 -4.12 2.33 -15.73
CA SER A 39 -5.01 1.50 -16.55
C SER A 39 -4.54 0.03 -16.62
N LYS A 40 -3.23 -0.18 -16.82
CA LYS A 40 -2.62 -1.53 -16.79
C LYS A 40 -2.87 -2.23 -15.46
N ASN A 41 -2.68 -1.50 -14.36
CA ASN A 41 -2.93 -2.02 -13.02
C ASN A 41 -4.42 -2.36 -12.82
N GLU A 42 -5.33 -1.46 -13.21
CA GLU A 42 -6.79 -1.69 -13.14
C GLU A 42 -7.24 -2.91 -13.96
N ALA A 43 -6.65 -3.11 -15.15
CA ALA A 43 -6.93 -4.25 -16.01
C ALA A 43 -6.42 -5.57 -15.41
N ALA A 44 -5.22 -5.56 -14.81
CA ALA A 44 -4.63 -6.74 -14.18
C ALA A 44 -5.45 -7.21 -12.97
N ILE A 45 -6.02 -6.28 -12.19
CA ILE A 45 -6.73 -6.58 -10.94
C ILE A 45 -8.26 -6.61 -11.08
N GLY A 46 -8.81 -6.17 -12.23
CA GLY A 46 -10.25 -6.18 -12.49
C GLY A 46 -11.07 -5.16 -11.68
N ARG A 47 -10.49 -4.04 -11.24
CA ARG A 47 -11.19 -2.96 -10.50
C ARG A 47 -10.50 -1.61 -10.63
N THR A 48 -11.24 -0.52 -10.38
CA THR A 48 -10.69 0.86 -10.37
C THR A 48 -9.80 1.12 -9.16
N ILE A 49 -8.65 1.77 -9.37
CA ILE A 49 -7.69 2.15 -8.32
C ILE A 49 -7.72 3.65 -8.01
N ARG A 50 -7.29 4.00 -6.79
CA ARG A 50 -7.10 5.39 -6.38
C ARG A 50 -5.97 6.04 -7.19
N LYS A 51 -5.95 7.38 -7.21
CA LYS A 51 -4.83 8.12 -7.80
C LYS A 51 -3.55 7.85 -6.99
N PRO A 52 -2.39 7.69 -7.63
CA PRO A 52 -1.12 7.56 -6.92
C PRO A 52 -0.78 8.85 -6.16
N ARG A 53 0.06 8.73 -5.14
CA ARG A 53 0.67 9.89 -4.49
C ARG A 53 1.73 10.48 -5.42
N ILE A 54 1.74 11.79 -5.57
CA ILE A 54 2.65 12.49 -6.48
C ILE A 54 3.64 13.32 -5.68
N THR A 55 4.92 13.18 -6.01
CA THR A 55 6.00 14.04 -5.51
C THR A 55 6.70 14.68 -6.71
N VAL A 56 6.85 16.02 -6.70
CA VAL A 56 7.54 16.79 -7.75
C VAL A 56 8.73 17.51 -7.14
N ASP A 57 9.94 17.17 -7.58
CA ASP A 57 11.20 17.73 -7.05
C ASP A 57 11.28 17.66 -5.52
N GLY A 58 10.85 16.52 -4.95
CA GLY A 58 10.79 16.29 -3.50
C GLY A 58 9.61 16.95 -2.77
N ARG A 59 8.75 17.70 -3.47
CA ARG A 59 7.55 18.33 -2.89
C ARG A 59 6.33 17.45 -3.10
N ARG A 60 5.73 17.01 -1.99
CA ARG A 60 4.49 16.23 -2.01
C ARG A 60 3.32 17.06 -2.51
N ASP A 61 2.45 16.41 -3.29
CA ASP A 61 1.20 16.93 -3.85
C ASP A 61 1.36 18.22 -4.69
N ALA A 62 2.59 18.51 -5.12
CA ALA A 62 2.86 19.62 -6.00
C ALA A 62 2.29 19.33 -7.41
N PRO A 63 1.77 20.35 -8.13
CA PRO A 63 1.29 20.14 -9.49
C PRO A 63 2.43 19.70 -10.41
N LEU A 64 2.17 18.70 -11.27
CA LEU A 64 3.16 18.14 -12.21
C LEU A 64 3.87 19.22 -13.04
N GLY A 65 3.14 20.26 -13.46
CA GLY A 65 3.68 21.36 -14.27
C GLY A 65 4.65 22.29 -13.53
N THR A 66 4.91 22.06 -12.24
CA THR A 66 5.90 22.81 -11.45
C THR A 66 7.26 22.11 -11.40
N VAL A 67 7.42 21.01 -12.13
CA VAL A 67 8.68 20.28 -12.23
C VAL A 67 9.76 21.15 -12.86
N LYS A 68 10.97 21.09 -12.33
CA LYS A 68 12.15 21.72 -12.95
C LYS A 68 12.47 21.06 -14.30
N PRO A 69 13.18 21.75 -15.20
CA PRO A 69 13.54 21.21 -16.52
C PRO A 69 14.25 19.85 -16.45
N ASP A 70 15.10 19.70 -15.44
CA ASP A 70 15.88 18.48 -15.13
C ASP A 70 15.43 17.89 -13.78
N GLY A 71 14.15 18.10 -13.45
CA GLY A 71 13.53 17.68 -12.20
C GLY A 71 13.10 16.21 -12.20
N THR A 72 12.35 15.84 -11.18
CA THR A 72 11.86 14.46 -11.03
C THR A 72 10.41 14.45 -10.55
N ILE A 73 9.62 13.57 -11.16
CA ILE A 73 8.25 13.28 -10.76
C ILE A 73 8.20 11.83 -10.32
N VAL A 74 7.75 11.58 -9.10
CA VAL A 74 7.54 10.24 -8.56
C VAL A 74 6.05 10.03 -8.36
N ALA A 75 5.52 8.92 -8.88
CA ALA A 75 4.15 8.49 -8.69
C ALA A 75 4.14 7.16 -7.92
N GLU A 76 3.65 7.19 -6.69
CA GLU A 76 3.63 6.03 -5.79
C GLU A 76 2.23 5.44 -5.75
N PHE A 77 2.11 4.19 -6.23
CA PHE A 77 0.89 3.40 -6.12
C PHE A 77 0.96 2.57 -4.83
N ASN A 78 0.28 3.00 -3.79
CA ASN A 78 0.40 2.42 -2.44
C ASN A 78 -0.71 1.38 -2.19
N TYR A 79 -0.49 0.15 -2.67
CA TYR A 79 -1.46 -0.94 -2.58
C TYR A 79 -1.53 -1.58 -1.19
N GLU A 80 -0.42 -1.55 -0.45
CA GLU A 80 -0.29 -2.14 0.87
C GLU A 80 -1.19 -1.42 1.86
N THR A 81 -1.25 -0.08 1.78
CA THR A 81 -2.17 0.73 2.59
C THR A 81 -3.64 0.32 2.36
N ALA A 82 -4.02 0.00 1.12
CA ALA A 82 -5.37 -0.45 0.81
C ALA A 82 -5.63 -1.86 1.38
N ALA A 83 -4.65 -2.77 1.27
CA ALA A 83 -4.71 -4.09 1.86
C ALA A 83 -4.84 -4.02 3.40
N VAL A 84 -3.97 -3.28 4.07
CA VAL A 84 -3.98 -3.08 5.53
C VAL A 84 -5.34 -2.56 6.01
N ARG A 85 -5.90 -1.52 5.37
CA ARG A 85 -7.22 -0.99 5.75
C ARG A 85 -8.35 -1.98 5.52
N TRP A 86 -8.30 -2.72 4.41
CA TRP A 86 -9.30 -3.74 4.12
C TRP A 86 -9.25 -4.86 5.16
N ILE A 87 -8.05 -5.38 5.46
CA ILE A 87 -7.84 -6.44 6.44
C ILE A 87 -8.32 -5.99 7.82
N LEU A 88 -7.96 -4.78 8.27
CA LEU A 88 -8.46 -4.24 9.54
C LEU A 88 -9.99 -4.22 9.62
N ARG A 89 -10.63 -3.73 8.55
CA ARG A 89 -12.09 -3.70 8.49
C ARG A 89 -12.68 -5.11 8.54
N GLN A 90 -12.07 -6.09 7.87
CA GLN A 90 -12.52 -7.48 7.95
C GLN A 90 -12.32 -8.07 9.35
N LEU A 91 -11.18 -7.79 9.99
CA LEU A 91 -10.91 -8.22 11.37
C LEU A 91 -11.96 -7.65 12.32
N GLU A 92 -12.35 -6.39 12.14
CA GLU A 92 -13.41 -5.77 12.94
C GLU A 92 -14.80 -6.41 12.70
N LEU A 93 -15.14 -6.69 11.45
CA LEU A 93 -16.43 -7.23 11.05
C LEU A 93 -16.61 -8.70 11.46
N GLU A 94 -15.60 -9.52 11.23
CA GLU A 94 -15.63 -10.98 11.40
C GLU A 94 -15.21 -11.43 12.81
N SER A 95 -14.74 -10.50 13.64
CA SER A 95 -14.36 -10.81 15.01
C SER A 95 -15.53 -11.32 15.86
N PRO A 96 -15.34 -12.42 16.61
CA PRO A 96 -16.33 -12.94 17.55
C PRO A 96 -16.80 -11.88 18.54
N ARG A 97 -18.12 -11.82 18.73
CA ARG A 97 -18.76 -10.84 19.60
C ARG A 97 -19.20 -11.52 20.89
N LEU A 98 -18.34 -11.43 21.91
CA LEU A 98 -18.70 -11.76 23.29
C LEU A 98 -18.73 -10.50 24.16
N THR A 99 -17.56 -9.89 24.36
CA THR A 99 -17.41 -8.63 25.15
C THR A 99 -17.02 -7.43 24.30
N GLY A 100 -16.67 -7.62 23.03
CA GLY A 100 -16.12 -6.58 22.14
C GLY A 100 -14.60 -6.42 22.22
N THR A 101 -13.97 -6.85 23.32
CA THR A 101 -12.52 -6.69 23.57
C THR A 101 -11.63 -7.23 22.45
N TYR A 102 -11.99 -8.39 21.85
CA TYR A 102 -11.20 -8.96 20.76
C TYR A 102 -11.25 -8.09 19.49
N ARG A 103 -12.42 -7.55 19.15
CA ARG A 103 -12.61 -6.67 17.99
C ARG A 103 -11.78 -5.39 18.10
N GLU A 104 -11.60 -4.90 19.32
CA GLU A 104 -10.83 -3.68 19.60
C GLU A 104 -9.33 -3.95 19.76
N SER A 105 -8.92 -5.22 19.85
CA SER A 105 -7.52 -5.64 20.09
C SER A 105 -6.61 -5.62 18.86
N HIS A 106 -7.16 -5.31 17.68
CA HIS A 106 -6.41 -5.39 16.43
C HIS A 106 -5.52 -4.16 16.27
N SER A 107 -4.22 -4.39 16.39
CA SER A 107 -3.17 -3.39 16.21
C SER A 107 -2.46 -3.57 14.88
N VAL A 108 -1.95 -2.47 14.33
CA VAL A 108 -1.07 -2.51 13.16
C VAL A 108 0.29 -1.96 13.52
N TYR A 109 1.33 -2.63 13.03
CA TYR A 109 2.71 -2.22 13.17
C TYR A 109 3.29 -2.00 11.77
N ALA A 110 3.97 -0.88 11.57
CA ALA A 110 4.74 -0.56 10.39
C ALA A 110 6.23 -0.63 10.75
N ASP A 111 6.97 -1.57 10.17
CA ASP A 111 8.39 -1.84 10.49
C ASP A 111 8.65 -1.97 12.00
N GLY A 112 7.74 -2.67 12.69
CA GLY A 112 7.78 -2.91 14.14
C GLY A 112 7.27 -1.77 15.02
N ARG A 113 6.88 -0.62 14.44
CA ARG A 113 6.34 0.52 15.19
C ARG A 113 4.81 0.49 15.16
N LEU A 114 4.18 0.52 16.34
CA LEU A 114 2.73 0.61 16.45
C LEU A 114 2.22 1.88 15.75
N ILE A 115 1.24 1.73 14.86
CA ILE A 115 0.58 2.85 14.19
C ILE A 115 -0.85 3.01 14.68
N GLN A 116 -1.23 4.24 14.99
CA GLN A 116 -2.61 4.56 15.37
C GLN A 116 -3.42 4.85 14.12
N ILE A 117 -4.22 3.87 13.70
CA ILE A 117 -5.10 4.02 12.54
C ILE A 117 -6.43 4.59 13.03
N GLY A 118 -6.51 5.92 13.11
CA GLY A 118 -7.79 6.62 13.24
C GLY A 118 -8.59 6.55 11.93
N SER A 119 -9.88 6.90 11.99
CA SER A 119 -10.83 6.86 10.86
C SER A 119 -10.44 7.71 9.63
N GLY A 120 -9.37 8.49 9.71
CA GLY A 120 -8.77 9.22 8.59
C GLY A 120 -7.24 9.38 8.68
N GLY A 121 -6.56 8.66 9.58
CA GLY A 121 -5.10 8.78 9.73
C GLY A 121 -4.35 8.16 8.56
N ASP A 122 -3.27 8.79 8.10
CA ASP A 122 -2.39 8.24 7.07
C ASP A 122 -1.64 7.00 7.61
N ILE A 123 -1.56 5.97 6.77
CA ILE A 123 -0.70 4.81 7.04
C ILE A 123 0.67 5.15 6.43
N PRO A 124 1.74 5.19 7.25
CA PRO A 124 3.08 5.50 6.76
C PRO A 124 3.59 4.36 5.89
N ASP A 125 4.42 4.67 4.88
CA ASP A 125 5.07 3.66 4.07
C ASP A 125 6.00 2.80 4.93
N ALA A 126 6.02 1.49 4.67
CA ALA A 126 6.78 0.50 5.42
C ALA A 126 7.19 -0.67 4.53
N ILE A 127 8.30 -1.33 4.88
CA ILE A 127 8.74 -2.57 4.22
C ILE A 127 7.83 -3.72 4.63
N GLU A 128 7.35 -3.70 5.87
CA GLU A 128 6.46 -4.71 6.42
C GLU A 128 5.38 -4.07 7.31
N TYR A 129 4.13 -4.43 7.03
CA TYR A 129 3.03 -4.22 7.95
C TYR A 129 2.67 -5.52 8.64
N VAL A 130 2.50 -5.47 9.96
CA VAL A 130 2.04 -6.59 10.78
C VAL A 130 0.73 -6.18 11.44
N LEU A 131 -0.34 -6.90 11.14
CA LEU A 131 -1.61 -6.77 11.83
C LEU A 131 -1.72 -7.92 12.82
N ALA A 132 -1.91 -7.62 14.10
CA ALA A 132 -1.94 -8.64 15.15
C ALA A 132 -2.88 -8.23 16.28
N SER A 133 -3.35 -9.23 17.04
CA SER A 133 -4.15 -9.00 18.24
C SER A 133 -3.23 -8.81 19.44
N ASP A 134 -3.51 -7.82 20.29
CA ASP A 134 -2.75 -7.54 21.52
C ASP A 134 -3.32 -8.24 22.77
N VAL A 135 -4.33 -9.11 22.59
CA VAL A 135 -4.90 -9.91 23.68
C VAL A 135 -4.33 -11.34 23.71
N PRO A 136 -4.04 -11.91 24.90
CA PRO A 136 -3.39 -13.22 25.02
C PRO A 136 -4.24 -14.40 24.50
N TYR A 137 -5.57 -14.28 24.56
CA TYR A 137 -6.46 -15.37 24.18
C TYR A 137 -6.73 -15.46 22.67
N ALA A 138 -6.15 -14.58 21.85
CA ALA A 138 -6.25 -14.64 20.39
C ALA A 138 -5.80 -16.01 19.85
N THR A 139 -4.79 -16.61 20.47
CA THR A 139 -4.31 -17.99 20.23
C THR A 139 -5.41 -19.07 20.34
N LYS A 140 -6.49 -18.84 21.09
CA LYS A 140 -7.60 -19.79 21.20
C LYS A 140 -8.60 -19.64 20.05
N LEU A 141 -8.63 -18.46 19.44
CA LEU A 141 -9.50 -18.12 18.31
C LEU A 141 -8.84 -18.53 16.99
N ASP A 142 -7.53 -18.40 16.88
CA ASP A 142 -6.70 -18.92 15.80
C ASP A 142 -5.69 -19.90 16.40
N PRO A 143 -6.05 -21.18 16.61
CA PRO A 143 -5.17 -22.14 17.26
C PRO A 143 -3.94 -22.49 16.42
N LYS A 144 -2.83 -22.75 17.11
CA LYS A 144 -1.66 -23.38 16.50
C LYS A 144 -1.97 -24.85 16.18
N ASP A 145 -1.26 -25.39 15.19
CA ASP A 145 -1.05 -26.83 15.01
C ASP A 145 -2.31 -27.67 14.73
N GLY A 146 -3.10 -27.29 13.71
CA GLY A 146 -4.19 -28.14 13.18
C GLY A 146 -5.34 -28.41 14.14
N LEU A 147 -5.33 -27.81 15.33
CA LEU A 147 -6.42 -27.87 16.28
C LEU A 147 -7.60 -27.03 15.79
N PRO A 148 -8.86 -27.41 16.08
CA PRO A 148 -10.01 -26.61 15.71
C PRO A 148 -10.07 -25.33 16.56
N ALA A 149 -10.46 -24.21 15.94
CA ALA A 149 -10.67 -22.97 16.67
C ALA A 149 -11.77 -23.13 17.72
N ARG A 150 -11.56 -22.53 18.90
CA ARG A 150 -12.52 -22.66 20.02
C ARG A 150 -13.81 -21.86 19.78
N SER A 151 -13.78 -20.90 18.86
CA SER A 151 -14.96 -20.13 18.48
C SER A 151 -15.76 -20.84 17.40
N LYS A 152 -17.03 -21.12 17.68
CA LYS A 152 -17.98 -21.57 16.65
C LYS A 152 -18.22 -20.51 15.56
N GLN A 153 -17.97 -19.22 15.86
CA GLN A 153 -18.10 -18.12 14.89
C GLN A 153 -16.90 -18.03 13.95
N ALA A 154 -15.74 -18.57 14.35
CA ALA A 154 -14.52 -18.53 13.56
C ALA A 154 -13.84 -19.91 13.57
N PRO A 155 -14.47 -20.96 13.02
CA PRO A 155 -14.02 -22.34 13.17
C PRO A 155 -12.65 -22.64 12.51
N LYS A 156 -12.21 -21.77 11.59
CA LYS A 156 -10.93 -21.87 10.87
C LYS A 156 -9.90 -20.82 11.31
N GLY A 157 -10.15 -20.12 12.42
CA GLY A 157 -9.37 -18.93 12.80
C GLY A 157 -9.85 -17.66 12.09
N VAL A 158 -9.78 -16.54 12.80
CA VAL A 158 -10.16 -15.22 12.27
C VAL A 158 -9.05 -14.69 11.37
N TYR A 159 -7.82 -14.66 11.90
CA TYR A 159 -6.66 -14.15 11.18
C TYR A 159 -6.31 -15.05 9.99
N GLN A 160 -6.30 -16.36 10.18
CA GLN A 160 -5.95 -17.29 9.10
C GLN A 160 -6.96 -17.23 7.95
N ALA A 161 -8.26 -17.19 8.24
CA ALA A 161 -9.30 -17.09 7.22
C ALA A 161 -9.22 -15.76 6.45
N ILE A 162 -9.08 -14.64 7.17
CA ILE A 162 -8.96 -13.32 6.53
C ILE A 162 -7.67 -13.22 5.71
N ALA A 163 -6.55 -13.77 6.19
CA ALA A 163 -5.30 -13.81 5.44
C ALA A 163 -5.47 -14.53 4.10
N ALA A 164 -6.15 -15.68 4.09
CA ALA A 164 -6.37 -16.46 2.89
C ALA A 164 -7.20 -15.68 1.85
N VAL A 165 -8.28 -15.01 2.30
CA VAL A 165 -9.10 -14.16 1.40
C VAL A 165 -8.31 -12.93 0.94
N ALA A 166 -7.54 -12.31 1.83
CA ALA A 166 -6.71 -11.15 1.52
C ALA A 166 -5.62 -11.50 0.49
N ALA A 167 -4.94 -12.65 0.66
CA ALA A 167 -3.92 -13.13 -0.25
C ALA A 167 -4.46 -13.31 -1.67
N THR A 168 -5.68 -13.85 -1.83
CA THR A 168 -6.32 -13.93 -3.14
C THR A 168 -6.78 -12.57 -3.66
N ARG A 169 -7.32 -11.72 -2.77
CA ARG A 169 -7.88 -10.41 -3.15
C ARG A 169 -6.82 -9.40 -3.59
N PHE A 170 -5.65 -9.46 -2.97
CA PHE A 170 -4.52 -8.55 -3.21
C PHE A 170 -3.36 -9.29 -3.91
N ASP A 171 -3.64 -10.42 -4.56
CA ASP A 171 -2.65 -11.11 -5.38
C ASP A 171 -2.11 -10.16 -6.45
N GLY A 172 -0.79 -10.17 -6.64
CA GLY A 172 -0.10 -9.22 -7.50
C GLY A 172 0.07 -7.79 -6.94
N GLU A 173 -0.75 -7.36 -5.97
CA GLU A 173 -0.70 -6.03 -5.35
C GLU A 173 0.20 -5.97 -4.11
N ALA A 174 0.09 -6.98 -3.24
CA ALA A 174 0.86 -7.08 -2.00
C ALA A 174 1.05 -8.55 -1.61
N ASP A 175 2.19 -8.88 -1.02
CA ASP A 175 2.39 -10.18 -0.42
C ASP A 175 1.66 -10.22 0.93
N VAL A 176 0.54 -10.93 0.97
CA VAL A 176 -0.29 -11.09 2.18
C VAL A 176 -0.25 -12.53 2.65
N PHE A 177 0.11 -12.76 3.92
CA PHE A 177 0.13 -14.11 4.48
C PHE A 177 -0.10 -14.13 5.99
N PHE A 178 -0.62 -15.27 6.45
CA PHE A 178 -0.78 -15.56 7.88
C PHE A 178 0.55 -16.03 8.48
N THR A 179 0.85 -15.58 9.70
CA THR A 179 1.99 -16.06 10.48
C THR A 179 1.77 -15.83 11.97
N TRP A 180 2.78 -16.16 12.76
CA TRP A 180 2.80 -16.01 14.21
C TRP A 180 3.93 -15.07 14.62
N ARG A 181 3.60 -13.90 15.17
CA ARG A 181 4.58 -12.88 15.57
C ARG A 181 4.54 -12.63 17.07
N ASP A 182 5.72 -12.37 17.63
CA ASP A 182 5.84 -11.79 18.95
C ASP A 182 5.43 -10.32 18.87
N VAL A 183 4.33 -9.97 19.54
CA VAL A 183 3.79 -8.61 19.55
C VAL A 183 3.66 -8.09 20.98
N PRO A 184 3.80 -6.78 21.22
CA PRO A 184 3.54 -6.18 22.52
C PRO A 184 2.09 -6.43 22.97
N MET A 185 1.90 -6.79 24.23
CA MET A 185 0.57 -7.01 24.81
C MET A 185 0.07 -5.74 25.50
N ALA A 186 -1.25 -5.52 25.49
CA ALA A 186 -1.88 -4.38 26.18
C ALA A 186 -1.56 -4.32 27.69
N LYS A 187 -1.30 -5.48 28.32
CA LYS A 187 -0.95 -5.59 29.76
C LYS A 187 0.56 -5.66 30.03
N GLY A 188 1.39 -5.35 29.03
CA GLY A 188 2.85 -5.45 29.11
C GLY A 188 3.40 -6.82 28.73
N GLY A 189 4.69 -6.83 28.38
CA GLY A 189 5.37 -8.01 27.81
C GLY A 189 5.07 -8.22 26.33
N SER A 190 5.58 -9.33 25.79
CA SER A 190 5.30 -9.75 24.41
C SER A 190 4.78 -11.18 24.38
N HIS A 191 3.88 -11.47 23.45
CA HIS A 191 3.36 -12.82 23.24
C HIS A 191 3.27 -13.15 21.76
N ARG A 192 3.48 -14.43 21.45
CA ARG A 192 3.42 -14.93 20.07
C ARG A 192 1.97 -15.14 19.64
N ASN A 193 1.42 -14.15 18.95
CA ASN A 193 0.02 -14.10 18.55
C ASN A 193 -0.17 -14.30 17.04
N PRO A 194 -1.40 -14.69 16.62
CA PRO A 194 -1.74 -14.75 15.21
C PRO A 194 -1.60 -13.36 14.58
N ALA A 195 -1.00 -13.33 13.40
CA ALA A 195 -0.74 -12.10 12.69
C ALA A 195 -0.96 -12.28 11.18
N ILE A 196 -1.39 -11.19 10.53
CA ILE A 196 -1.36 -11.06 9.07
C ILE A 196 -0.24 -10.12 8.73
N VAL A 197 0.67 -10.58 7.87
CA VAL A 197 1.73 -9.75 7.31
C VAL A 197 1.30 -9.27 5.94
N VAL A 198 1.55 -8.00 5.67
CA VAL A 198 1.41 -7.37 4.35
C VAL A 198 2.75 -6.75 3.99
N ARG A 199 3.29 -7.09 2.82
CA ARG A 199 4.50 -6.50 2.27
C ARG A 199 4.24 -5.95 0.88
N PRO A 200 4.97 -4.90 0.45
CA PRO A 200 5.02 -4.52 -0.96
C PRO A 200 5.41 -5.74 -1.79
N ASN A 201 4.67 -6.01 -2.88
CA ASN A 201 5.04 -7.07 -3.79
C ASN A 201 6.31 -6.66 -4.54
N GLY A 202 7.45 -7.17 -4.07
CA GLY A 202 8.74 -6.99 -4.71
C GLY A 202 9.09 -8.21 -5.53
N ARG A 203 8.57 -8.30 -6.77
CA ARG A 203 9.32 -8.99 -7.82
C ARG A 203 10.37 -8.00 -8.33
N PRO A 204 11.66 -8.18 -8.00
CA PRO A 204 12.71 -7.38 -8.59
C PRO A 204 12.91 -7.86 -10.03
N GLY A 205 12.59 -7.00 -11.00
CA GLY A 205 12.98 -7.20 -12.40
C GLY A 205 11.81 -7.42 -13.35
N GLU A 206 11.36 -6.33 -13.96
CA GLU A 206 11.08 -6.23 -15.40
C GLU A 206 10.93 -4.73 -15.68
N VAL A 207 12.08 -4.10 -15.95
CA VAL A 207 12.20 -2.78 -16.59
C VAL A 207 12.70 -3.04 -18.00
#